data_AF-A0A347VZC0-F1
#
_entry.id   AF-A0A347VZC0-F1
#
_cell.length_a   1.000
_cell.length_b   1.000
_cell.length_c   1.000
_cell.angle_alpha   90.00
_cell.angle_beta   90.00
_cell.angle_gamma   90.00
#
_symmetry.space_group_name_H-M   'P 1'
#
loop_
_entity.id
_entity.type
_entity.pdbx_description
1 polymer ?
#
loop_
_entity_poly.entity_id
_entity_poly.type
_entity_poly.pdbx_seq_one_letter_code
_entity_poly.pdbx_strand_id
1 'polypeptide(L)'
;MHNFSFFCKHLDNTFVNGHEIEWDNRDSRIDWDTAKVAIFRNIAGFVYFHKVTNFNYVKVNELVGLKEQIKLLDSNTKAFLQGKDASNALLWGARGCGKSSVIKAVLSQYLFEKHGFLRVIEVDTKDFNFMPLLFDYLREIPQYKFVIFSDDLSFDNGRYKSLKSTLEGSFEAHPHNVLLYATSNLRHLVQESSQDNALQAQDNINESMAFSDRFPLSIGFYSLGQDEYLDVLRAIIKRHVAHTHTRGESVNIDVKANEILESVKLKAINFATKIGNRSPRSAKDFFNLYLNHSI
;
A
#
# COMPACT_ATOMS: atom_id res chain seq x y z
N MET A 1 5.21 32.19 -0.15
CA MET A 1 6.22 32.04 -1.24
C MET A 1 7.66 32.40 -0.83
N HIS A 2 7.94 33.04 0.31
CA HIS A 2 9.33 33.46 0.65
C HIS A 2 10.20 32.47 1.44
N ASN A 3 9.66 31.46 2.14
CA ASN A 3 10.50 30.52 2.91
C ASN A 3 11.08 29.35 2.09
N PHE A 4 10.45 28.98 0.96
CA PHE A 4 10.86 27.82 0.16
C PHE A 4 12.13 28.09 -0.68
N SER A 5 12.38 29.34 -1.06
CA SER A 5 13.64 29.74 -1.73
C SER A 5 14.86 29.62 -0.82
N PHE A 6 14.67 29.56 0.50
CA PHE A 6 15.75 29.43 1.47
C PHE A 6 16.17 27.97 1.63
N PHE A 7 15.22 27.03 1.58
CA PHE A 7 15.46 25.59 1.75
C PHE A 7 16.12 24.94 0.52
N CYS A 8 15.63 25.22 -0.70
CA CYS A 8 16.30 24.72 -1.91
C CYS A 8 17.71 25.30 -2.11
N LYS A 9 17.97 26.55 -1.69
CA LYS A 9 19.31 27.17 -1.74
C LYS A 9 20.34 26.54 -0.78
N HIS A 10 19.90 25.75 0.20
CA HIS A 10 20.77 25.06 1.16
C HIS A 10 20.82 23.55 0.95
N LEU A 11 20.08 23.02 -0.03
CA LEU A 11 20.14 21.62 -0.46
C LEU A 11 20.84 21.45 -1.81
N ASP A 12 21.43 22.53 -2.34
CA ASP A 12 22.46 22.46 -3.37
C ASP A 12 23.62 21.65 -2.75
N ASN A 13 23.59 20.34 -2.99
CA ASN A 13 24.51 19.29 -2.53
C ASN A 13 24.21 18.72 -1.13
N THR A 14 23.24 17.81 -1.05
CA THR A 14 23.02 16.97 0.14
C THR A 14 23.75 15.64 -0.02
N PHE A 15 24.53 15.20 0.97
CA PHE A 15 25.19 13.89 0.90
C PHE A 15 24.38 12.81 1.62
N VAL A 16 23.98 11.75 0.90
CA VAL A 16 23.42 10.53 1.51
C VAL A 16 24.35 9.37 1.19
N ASN A 17 24.84 8.68 2.22
CA ASN A 17 25.80 7.57 2.11
C ASN A 17 27.07 7.91 1.29
N GLY A 18 27.55 9.16 1.36
CA GLY A 18 28.77 9.61 0.67
C GLY A 18 28.59 9.98 -0.80
N HIS A 19 27.37 9.93 -1.33
CA HIS A 19 27.04 10.42 -2.67
C HIS A 19 26.40 11.81 -2.59
N GLU A 20 26.87 12.73 -3.43
CA GLU A 20 26.25 14.04 -3.63
C GLU A 20 24.90 13.86 -4.33
N ILE A 21 23.85 14.39 -3.72
CA ILE A 21 22.48 14.33 -4.23
C ILE A 21 21.98 15.75 -4.43
N GLU A 22 21.43 15.96 -5.61
CA GLU A 22 20.85 17.22 -6.04
C GLU A 22 19.35 17.01 -6.31
N TRP A 23 18.53 17.97 -5.88
CA TRP A 23 17.14 18.05 -6.34
C TRP A 23 17.14 18.54 -7.78
N ASP A 24 16.50 17.82 -8.72
CA ASP A 24 16.52 18.21 -10.13
C ASP A 24 15.75 19.53 -10.37
N ASN A 25 16.44 20.67 -10.33
CA ASN A 25 15.85 22.01 -10.40
C ASN A 25 15.13 22.35 -11.74
N ARG A 26 15.14 21.46 -12.74
CA ARG A 26 14.61 21.74 -14.09
C ARG A 26 13.10 21.53 -14.25
N ASP A 27 12.42 20.88 -13.30
CA ASP A 27 10.96 20.71 -13.27
C ASP A 27 10.40 20.34 -11.86
N SER A 28 11.21 20.47 -10.80
CA SER A 28 11.03 19.75 -9.50
C SER A 28 10.06 20.31 -8.47
N ARG A 29 9.43 21.48 -8.69
CA ARG A 29 8.48 21.98 -7.69
C ARG A 29 7.14 21.31 -7.89
N ILE A 30 6.95 20.19 -7.19
CA ILE A 30 5.64 19.59 -7.06
C ILE A 30 4.69 20.60 -6.41
N ASP A 31 3.68 20.99 -7.17
CA ASP A 31 2.60 21.80 -6.65
C ASP A 31 1.62 20.89 -5.91
N TRP A 32 1.73 20.87 -4.58
CA TRP A 32 0.84 20.09 -3.72
C TRP A 32 -0.60 20.58 -3.74
N ASP A 33 -0.92 21.76 -4.26
CA ASP A 33 -2.32 22.18 -4.42
C ASP A 33 -3.03 21.31 -5.47
N THR A 34 -2.30 20.93 -6.53
CA THR A 34 -2.83 20.11 -7.63
C THR A 34 -2.35 18.66 -7.63
N ALA A 35 -1.21 18.33 -7.01
CA ALA A 35 -0.66 16.99 -6.95
C ALA A 35 -1.16 16.26 -5.71
N LYS A 36 -2.22 15.43 -5.85
CA LYS A 36 -2.76 14.63 -4.74
C LYS A 36 -1.89 13.42 -4.40
N VAL A 37 -1.27 12.80 -5.40
CA VAL A 37 -0.35 11.67 -5.25
C VAL A 37 0.92 11.93 -6.06
N ALA A 38 2.05 11.54 -5.50
CA ALA A 38 3.35 11.56 -6.16
C ALA A 38 4.11 10.27 -5.92
N ILE A 39 5.05 9.95 -6.81
CA ILE A 39 6.04 8.90 -6.59
C ILE A 39 7.38 9.60 -6.36
N PHE A 40 8.01 9.35 -5.23
CA PHE A 40 9.38 9.77 -4.98
C PHE A 40 10.33 8.85 -5.75
N ARG A 41 11.21 9.45 -6.56
CA ARG A 41 12.16 8.70 -7.39
C ARG A 41 13.56 9.21 -7.19
N ASN A 42 14.50 8.27 -7.15
CA ASN A 42 15.93 8.54 -7.28
C ASN A 42 16.43 7.96 -8.61
N ILE A 43 17.07 8.80 -9.43
CA ILE A 43 17.74 8.39 -10.66
C ILE A 43 19.14 9.01 -10.69
N ALA A 44 20.17 8.16 -10.67
CA ALA A 44 21.56 8.58 -10.81
C ALA A 44 22.01 9.67 -9.81
N GLY A 45 21.52 9.64 -8.57
CA GLY A 45 21.86 10.62 -7.54
C GLY A 45 20.93 11.84 -7.52
N PHE A 46 19.98 11.95 -8.46
CA PHE A 46 18.98 13.00 -8.46
C PHE A 46 17.67 12.50 -7.86
N VAL A 47 17.11 13.27 -6.94
CA VAL A 47 15.80 12.99 -6.34
C VAL A 47 14.74 13.95 -6.86
N TYR A 48 13.55 13.43 -7.13
CA TYR A 48 12.41 14.24 -7.56
C TYR A 48 11.07 13.58 -7.24
N PHE A 49 9.99 14.38 -7.29
CA PHE A 49 8.62 13.90 -7.20
C PHE A 49 8.00 13.78 -8.59
N HIS A 50 7.57 12.57 -8.95
CA HIS A 50 6.75 12.35 -10.13
C HIS A 50 5.26 12.45 -9.77
N LYS A 51 4.58 13.52 -10.22
CA LYS A 51 3.14 13.70 -10.03
C LYS A 51 2.36 12.58 -10.72
N VAL A 52 1.48 11.91 -9.97
CA VAL A 52 0.56 10.91 -10.52
C VAL A 52 -0.72 11.62 -10.98
N THR A 53 -1.02 11.53 -12.27
CA THR A 53 -2.25 12.07 -12.86
C THR A 53 -3.36 11.03 -13.01
N ASN A 54 -2.99 9.78 -13.26
CA ASN A 54 -3.92 8.66 -13.37
C ASN A 54 -3.81 7.75 -12.16
N PHE A 55 -4.76 7.89 -11.24
CA PHE A 55 -4.79 7.12 -10.00
C PHE A 55 -5.36 5.72 -10.25
N ASN A 56 -4.54 4.70 -9.97
CA ASN A 56 -5.04 3.35 -9.84
C ASN A 56 -5.58 3.16 -8.41
N TYR A 57 -6.88 3.39 -8.22
CA TYR A 57 -7.54 3.18 -6.94
C TYR A 57 -8.61 2.09 -7.03
N VAL A 58 -8.87 1.46 -5.89
CA VAL A 58 -9.94 0.48 -5.71
C VAL A 58 -10.97 1.11 -4.78
N LYS A 59 -12.27 0.99 -5.10
CA LYS A 59 -13.30 1.48 -4.19
C LYS A 59 -13.41 0.55 -2.99
N VAL A 60 -13.67 1.10 -1.80
CA VAL A 60 -13.82 0.32 -0.56
C VAL A 60 -14.89 -0.77 -0.70
N ASN A 61 -15.99 -0.49 -1.39
CA ASN A 61 -17.08 -1.44 -1.65
C ASN A 61 -16.71 -2.58 -2.63
N GLU A 62 -15.55 -2.52 -3.28
CA GLU A 62 -15.02 -3.58 -4.13
C GLU A 62 -14.24 -4.64 -3.34
N LEU A 63 -13.82 -4.30 -2.11
CA LEU A 63 -13.02 -5.14 -1.23
C LEU A 63 -13.92 -6.03 -0.36
N VAL A 64 -14.13 -7.26 -0.81
CA VAL A 64 -14.98 -8.25 -0.13
C VAL A 64 -14.21 -8.94 1.00
N GLY A 65 -14.84 -9.12 2.16
CA GLY A 65 -14.26 -9.84 3.30
C GLY A 65 -13.21 -9.07 4.11
N LEU A 66 -12.94 -7.80 3.78
CA LEU A 66 -11.87 -6.99 4.39
C LEU A 66 -12.40 -5.87 5.31
N LYS A 67 -13.63 -6.00 5.82
CA LYS A 67 -14.31 -4.91 6.56
C LYS A 67 -13.54 -4.48 7.80
N GLU A 68 -13.02 -5.43 8.58
CA GLU A 68 -12.27 -5.11 9.81
C GLU A 68 -10.92 -4.44 9.48
N GLN A 69 -10.18 -4.95 8.49
CA GLN A 69 -8.92 -4.37 8.04
C GLN A 69 -9.11 -2.94 7.53
N ILE A 70 -10.18 -2.71 6.76
CA ILE A 70 -10.56 -1.38 6.27
C ILE A 70 -10.90 -0.47 7.45
N LYS A 71 -11.73 -0.93 8.39
CA LYS A 71 -12.15 -0.13 9.55
C LYS A 71 -10.99 0.31 10.42
N LEU A 72 -10.03 -0.58 10.67
CA LEU A 72 -8.82 -0.27 11.46
C LEU A 72 -7.98 0.82 10.78
N LEU A 73 -7.67 0.64 9.49
CA LEU A 73 -6.85 1.60 8.74
C LEU A 73 -7.58 2.93 8.53
N ASP A 74 -8.88 2.89 8.27
CA ASP A 74 -9.73 4.07 8.09
C ASP A 74 -9.81 4.90 9.37
N SER A 75 -10.02 4.25 10.52
CA SER A 75 -10.07 4.93 11.82
C SER A 75 -8.75 5.65 12.14
N ASN A 76 -7.62 5.00 11.87
CA ASN A 76 -6.29 5.60 12.04
C ASN A 76 -6.05 6.77 11.09
N THR A 77 -6.41 6.61 9.82
CA THR A 77 -6.28 7.67 8.80
C THR A 77 -7.15 8.88 9.16
N LYS A 78 -8.38 8.64 9.61
CA LYS A 78 -9.29 9.70 10.05
C LYS A 78 -8.76 10.44 11.28
N ALA A 79 -8.19 9.72 12.25
CA ALA A 79 -7.58 10.32 13.43
C ALA A 79 -6.42 11.25 13.01
N PHE A 80 -5.54 10.79 12.13
CA PHE A 80 -4.41 11.56 11.59
C PHE A 80 -4.86 12.85 10.90
N LEU A 81 -5.87 12.75 10.04
CA LEU A 81 -6.42 13.92 9.34
C LEU A 81 -7.07 14.92 10.31
N GLN A 82 -7.64 14.44 11.41
CA GLN A 82 -8.20 15.28 12.48
C GLN A 82 -7.15 15.86 13.42
N GLY A 83 -5.85 15.59 13.21
CA GLY A 83 -4.78 16.01 14.10
C GLY A 83 -4.75 15.29 15.44
N LYS A 84 -5.41 14.13 15.53
CA LYS A 84 -5.35 13.23 16.70
C LYS A 84 -4.19 12.26 16.55
N ASP A 85 -3.86 11.58 17.65
CA ASP A 85 -2.86 10.52 17.63
C ASP A 85 -3.23 9.43 16.62
N ALA A 86 -2.26 9.09 15.78
CA ALA A 86 -2.36 8.06 14.76
C ALA A 86 -0.99 7.40 14.61
N SER A 87 -1.00 6.15 14.15
CA SER A 87 0.20 5.33 14.08
C SER A 87 0.60 5.03 12.65
N ASN A 88 1.91 4.81 12.44
CA ASN A 88 2.40 4.13 11.25
C ASN A 88 1.74 2.74 11.16
N ALA A 89 1.37 2.32 9.94
CA ALA A 89 0.61 1.11 9.71
C ALA A 89 1.38 0.11 8.84
N LEU A 90 1.47 -1.15 9.28
CA LEU A 90 2.02 -2.26 8.53
C LEU A 90 0.91 -3.27 8.23
N LEU A 91 0.59 -3.44 6.95
CA LEU A 91 -0.35 -4.46 6.49
C LEU A 91 0.44 -5.67 6.01
N TRP A 92 0.19 -6.83 6.57
CA TRP A 92 1.05 -7.98 6.37
C TRP A 92 0.31 -9.27 6.11
N GLY A 93 0.99 -10.23 5.47
CA GLY A 93 0.48 -11.58 5.29
C GLY A 93 0.40 -12.02 3.82
N ALA A 94 -0.58 -12.86 3.49
CA ALA A 94 -0.60 -13.60 2.23
C ALA A 94 -0.69 -12.70 0.98
N ARG A 95 -0.04 -13.14 -0.12
CA ARG A 95 -0.05 -12.45 -1.42
C ARG A 95 -1.46 -12.50 -2.02
N GLY A 96 -1.86 -11.43 -2.72
CA GLY A 96 -3.16 -11.36 -3.37
C GLY A 96 -4.36 -11.13 -2.45
N CYS A 97 -4.15 -10.97 -1.13
CA CYS A 97 -5.22 -10.79 -0.15
C CYS A 97 -5.70 -9.34 0.02
N GLY A 98 -5.17 -8.40 -0.77
CA GLY A 98 -5.70 -7.04 -0.83
C GLY A 98 -5.03 -6.01 0.09
N LYS A 99 -3.83 -6.27 0.63
CA LYS A 99 -3.07 -5.33 1.48
C LYS A 99 -2.94 -3.94 0.85
N SER A 100 -2.30 -3.85 -0.31
CA SER A 100 -2.09 -2.58 -1.04
C SER A 100 -3.41 -1.99 -1.51
N SER A 101 -4.38 -2.85 -1.86
CA SER A 101 -5.72 -2.43 -2.26
C SER A 101 -6.48 -1.75 -1.12
N VAL A 102 -6.36 -2.25 0.12
CA VAL A 102 -6.98 -1.63 1.31
C VAL A 102 -6.38 -0.26 1.55
N ILE A 103 -5.05 -0.11 1.53
CA ILE A 103 -4.40 1.21 1.68
C ILE A 103 -4.89 2.18 0.61
N LYS A 104 -4.83 1.77 -0.67
CA LYS A 104 -5.28 2.60 -1.79
C LYS A 104 -6.75 2.97 -1.65
N ALA A 105 -7.61 2.03 -1.27
CA ALA A 105 -9.04 2.28 -1.09
C ALA A 105 -9.32 3.26 0.05
N VAL A 106 -8.69 3.07 1.21
CA VAL A 106 -8.86 3.96 2.37
C VAL A 106 -8.38 5.37 2.03
N LEU A 107 -7.15 5.53 1.55
CA LEU A 107 -6.57 6.83 1.25
C LEU A 107 -7.34 7.58 0.15
N SER A 108 -7.83 6.85 -0.87
CA SER A 108 -8.57 7.46 -1.98
C SER A 108 -9.86 8.14 -1.54
N GLN A 109 -10.50 7.68 -0.47
CA GLN A 109 -11.70 8.35 0.08
C GLN A 109 -11.41 9.79 0.47
N TYR A 110 -10.22 10.03 1.05
CA TYR A 110 -9.82 11.34 1.56
C TYR A 110 -9.06 12.18 0.52
N LEU A 111 -8.37 11.53 -0.43
CA LEU A 111 -7.64 12.24 -1.51
C LEU A 111 -8.57 13.03 -2.43
N PHE A 112 -9.77 12.51 -2.68
CA PHE A 112 -10.74 13.10 -3.61
C PHE A 112 -11.81 13.97 -2.92
N GLU A 113 -11.68 14.21 -1.61
CA GLU A 113 -12.52 15.21 -0.95
C GLU A 113 -12.24 16.60 -1.52
N LYS A 114 -13.30 17.39 -1.77
CA LYS A 114 -13.22 18.71 -2.42
C LYS A 114 -12.25 19.68 -1.71
N HIS A 115 -12.05 19.51 -0.41
CA HIS A 115 -11.12 20.28 0.42
C HIS A 115 -10.11 19.38 1.15
N GLY A 116 -9.86 18.18 0.61
CA GLY A 116 -8.94 17.21 1.20
C GLY A 116 -7.49 17.69 1.19
N PHE A 117 -6.89 17.75 2.37
CA PHE A 117 -5.48 18.10 2.59
C PHE A 117 -4.58 16.87 2.71
N LEU A 118 -5.11 15.65 2.53
CA LEU A 118 -4.30 14.44 2.41
C LEU A 118 -3.51 14.46 1.10
N ARG A 119 -2.24 14.07 1.17
CA ARG A 119 -1.34 13.80 0.05
C ARG A 119 -0.70 12.44 0.25
N VAL A 120 -0.49 11.71 -0.84
CA VAL A 120 0.18 10.40 -0.79
C VAL A 120 1.48 10.47 -1.56
N ILE A 121 2.53 9.92 -0.97
CA ILE A 121 3.85 9.82 -1.60
C ILE A 121 4.22 8.35 -1.63
N GLU A 122 4.23 7.76 -2.83
CA GLU A 122 4.76 6.43 -3.02
C GLU A 122 6.29 6.47 -2.98
N VAL A 123 6.88 5.62 -2.16
CA VAL A 123 8.33 5.50 -2.00
C VAL A 123 8.69 4.02 -2.14
N ASP A 124 9.66 3.72 -3.01
CA ASP A 124 10.21 2.38 -3.12
C ASP A 124 11.12 2.07 -1.92
N THR A 125 11.07 0.84 -1.41
CA THR A 125 11.93 0.35 -0.32
C THR A 125 13.41 0.68 -0.53
N LYS A 126 13.90 0.68 -1.78
CA LYS A 126 15.31 1.00 -2.09
C LYS A 126 15.69 2.46 -1.80
N ASP A 127 14.71 3.36 -1.81
CA ASP A 127 14.88 4.80 -1.66
C ASP A 127 14.63 5.26 -0.21
N PHE A 128 14.50 4.32 0.73
CA PHE A 128 14.28 4.61 2.15
C PHE A 128 15.44 5.33 2.84
N ASN A 129 16.66 5.25 2.29
CA ASN A 129 17.80 6.02 2.78
C ASN A 129 17.58 7.54 2.68
N PHE A 130 16.62 7.99 1.86
CA PHE A 130 16.27 9.40 1.66
C PHE A 130 15.12 9.87 2.56
N MET A 131 14.60 9.01 3.44
CA MET A 131 13.50 9.38 4.35
C MET A 131 13.79 10.58 5.24
N PRO A 132 14.97 10.75 5.84
CA PRO A 132 15.27 11.96 6.61
C PRO A 132 15.10 13.24 5.79
N LEU A 133 15.70 13.29 4.60
CA LEU A 133 15.57 14.41 3.66
C LEU A 133 14.10 14.66 3.28
N LEU A 134 13.34 13.59 3.03
CA LEU A 134 11.93 13.70 2.71
C LEU A 134 11.13 14.25 3.91
N PHE A 135 11.41 13.79 5.14
CA PHE A 135 10.75 14.30 6.35
C PHE A 135 11.01 15.79 6.55
N ASP A 136 12.24 16.24 6.37
CA ASP A 136 12.59 17.67 6.49
C ASP A 136 11.84 18.52 5.48
N TYR A 137 11.79 18.06 4.23
CA TYR A 137 11.01 18.70 3.17
C TYR A 137 9.51 18.79 3.50
N LEU A 138 8.91 17.69 3.99
CA LEU A 138 7.47 17.65 4.26
C LEU A 138 7.08 18.43 5.52
N ARG A 139 7.97 18.53 6.51
CA ARG A 139 7.76 19.30 7.75
C ARG A 139 7.47 20.77 7.46
N GLU A 140 8.12 21.33 6.43
CA GLU A 140 7.95 22.72 5.98
C GLU A 140 6.64 22.98 5.23
N ILE A 141 5.77 21.99 5.10
CA ILE A 141 4.49 22.06 4.39
C ILE A 141 3.32 21.67 5.33
N PRO A 142 3.10 22.43 6.42
CA PRO A 142 2.15 22.05 7.48
C PRO A 142 0.68 22.11 7.05
N GLN A 143 0.36 22.78 5.94
CA GLN A 143 -1.00 22.84 5.38
C GLN A 143 -1.51 21.49 4.85
N TYR A 144 -0.62 20.52 4.63
CA TYR A 144 -0.95 19.19 4.12
C TYR A 144 -0.60 18.10 5.11
N LYS A 145 -1.37 17.01 5.07
CA LYS A 145 -1.06 15.76 5.75
C LYS A 145 -0.57 14.77 4.70
N PHE A 146 0.58 14.15 4.95
CA PHE A 146 1.22 13.22 4.03
C PHE A 146 1.14 11.80 4.57
N VAL A 147 0.73 10.88 3.71
CA VAL A 147 0.93 9.44 3.93
C VAL A 147 1.99 8.98 2.94
N ILE A 148 3.14 8.59 3.47
CA ILE A 148 4.15 7.88 2.69
C ILE A 148 3.68 6.43 2.58
N PHE A 149 3.57 5.94 1.36
CA PHE A 149 3.15 4.58 1.05
C PHE A 149 4.32 3.80 0.45
N SER A 150 4.62 2.63 1.00
CA SER A 150 5.57 1.69 0.42
C SER A 150 4.92 0.34 0.21
N ASP A 151 4.94 -0.17 -1.02
CA ASP A 151 4.42 -1.49 -1.34
C ASP A 151 5.51 -2.57 -1.22
N ASP A 152 5.10 -3.75 -0.77
CA ASP A 152 5.88 -4.98 -0.71
C ASP A 152 7.27 -4.85 -0.06
N LEU A 153 7.30 -4.40 1.20
CA LEU A 153 8.49 -4.44 2.03
C LEU A 153 9.00 -5.88 2.19
N SER A 154 10.12 -6.19 1.53
CA SER A 154 10.83 -7.46 1.58
C SER A 154 12.04 -7.41 2.52
N PHE A 155 12.10 -8.31 3.52
CA PHE A 155 13.08 -8.34 4.63
C PHE A 155 14.53 -8.72 4.26
N ASP A 156 14.83 -8.90 2.99
CA ASP A 156 15.92 -9.78 2.56
C ASP A 156 17.30 -9.12 2.39
N ASN A 157 17.47 -7.83 2.70
CA ASN A 157 18.65 -7.08 2.21
C ASN A 157 19.29 -6.08 3.20
N GLY A 158 19.04 -6.17 4.51
CA GLY A 158 19.60 -5.23 5.50
C GLY A 158 19.20 -3.76 5.31
N ARG A 159 18.33 -3.45 4.33
CA ARG A 159 17.79 -2.12 4.00
C ARG A 159 16.92 -1.53 5.11
N TYR A 160 16.52 -2.37 6.06
CA TYR A 160 15.79 -1.97 7.26
C TYR A 160 16.67 -1.32 8.30
N LYS A 161 18.01 -1.45 8.25
CA LYS A 161 18.89 -0.73 9.18
C LYS A 161 18.75 0.79 9.02
N SER A 162 18.63 1.26 7.78
CA SER A 162 18.39 2.68 7.49
C SER A 162 16.97 3.14 7.82
N LEU A 163 15.96 2.29 7.62
CA LEU A 163 14.60 2.65 8.06
C LEU A 163 14.48 2.61 9.59
N LYS A 164 15.15 1.66 10.24
CA LYS A 164 15.24 1.56 11.69
C LYS A 164 15.87 2.83 12.24
N SER A 165 17.05 3.25 11.80
CA SER A 165 17.65 4.51 12.28
C SER A 165 16.74 5.73 12.05
N THR A 166 15.97 5.74 10.96
CA THR A 166 15.02 6.82 10.67
C THR A 166 13.77 6.77 11.57
N LEU A 167 13.23 5.58 11.87
CA LEU A 167 12.03 5.37 12.69
C LEU A 167 12.31 5.29 14.20
N GLU A 168 13.53 4.94 14.61
CA GLU A 168 13.95 4.80 16.02
C GLU A 168 14.13 6.15 16.72
N GLY A 169 14.07 7.24 15.97
CA GLY A 169 14.26 8.58 16.51
C GLY A 169 15.74 8.94 16.51
N SER A 170 16.09 9.83 15.59
CA SER A 170 17.14 10.82 15.85
C SER A 170 16.71 11.70 17.05
N PHE A 171 17.57 12.59 17.53
CA PHE A 171 17.13 13.69 18.42
C PHE A 171 15.98 14.51 17.81
N GLU A 172 15.81 14.41 16.50
CA GLU A 172 14.77 15.06 15.74
C GLU A 172 13.44 14.30 15.77
N ALA A 173 12.37 15.02 16.12
CA ALA A 173 11.02 14.47 16.16
C ALA A 173 10.48 14.18 14.76
N HIS A 174 9.70 13.10 14.66
CA HIS A 174 8.95 12.76 13.45
C HIS A 174 7.97 13.90 13.10
N PRO A 175 7.83 14.30 11.82
CA PRO A 175 6.89 15.35 11.44
C PRO A 175 5.44 14.98 11.80
N HIS A 176 4.74 15.83 12.55
CA HIS A 176 3.33 15.63 12.94
C HIS A 176 2.34 15.60 11.76
N ASN A 177 2.80 15.95 10.57
CA ASN A 177 2.04 15.93 9.33
C ASN A 177 2.42 14.76 8.40
N VAL A 178 3.16 13.76 8.87
CA VAL A 178 3.56 12.59 8.07
C VAL A 178 3.19 11.28 8.80
N LEU A 179 2.63 10.32 8.05
CA LEU A 179 2.48 8.91 8.46
C LEU A 179 3.13 7.99 7.43
N LEU A 180 3.63 6.84 7.89
CA LEU A 180 4.14 5.77 7.04
C LEU A 180 3.19 4.57 7.03
N TYR A 181 2.67 4.23 5.84
CA TYR A 181 1.90 3.02 5.57
C TYR A 181 2.69 2.08 4.67
N ALA A 182 2.78 0.82 5.06
CA ALA A 182 3.51 -0.16 4.28
C ALA A 182 2.78 -1.49 4.16
N THR A 183 3.10 -2.25 3.11
CA THR A 183 2.70 -3.67 3.01
C THR A 183 3.90 -4.59 3.10
N SER A 184 3.72 -5.80 3.62
CA SER A 184 4.78 -6.82 3.61
C SER A 184 4.23 -8.24 3.41
N ASN A 185 5.00 -9.07 2.72
CA ASN A 185 4.74 -10.50 2.58
C ASN A 185 5.52 -11.28 3.66
N LEU A 186 4.92 -11.50 4.83
CA LEU A 186 5.51 -12.29 5.94
C LEU A 186 5.90 -13.73 5.58
N ARG A 187 5.47 -14.26 4.42
CA ARG A 187 5.84 -15.62 4.00
C ARG A 187 7.32 -15.74 3.64
N HIS A 188 7.98 -14.64 3.27
CA HIS A 188 9.41 -14.62 2.96
C HIS A 188 10.31 -14.56 4.20
N LEU A 189 9.75 -14.36 5.40
CA LEU A 189 10.52 -14.35 6.65
C LEU A 189 10.99 -15.73 7.11
N VAL A 190 10.36 -16.80 6.62
CA VAL A 190 10.56 -18.17 7.14
C VAL A 190 11.07 -19.13 6.06
N GLN A 191 10.92 -18.82 4.77
CA GLN A 191 11.16 -19.80 3.68
C GLN A 191 12.53 -19.74 3.02
N GLU A 192 13.33 -18.68 3.20
CA GLU A 192 14.71 -18.61 2.67
C GLU A 192 15.78 -19.02 3.69
N SER A 193 15.38 -19.68 4.78
CA SER A 193 16.33 -20.49 5.54
C SER A 193 16.59 -21.79 4.78
N SER A 194 17.46 -21.74 3.77
CA SER A 194 18.24 -22.92 3.38
C SER A 194 18.79 -23.52 4.69
N GLN A 195 18.71 -24.85 4.84
CA GLN A 195 19.07 -25.57 6.07
C GLN A 195 20.52 -25.36 6.56
N ASP A 196 21.31 -24.55 5.87
CA ASP A 196 22.74 -24.39 6.12
C ASP A 196 23.09 -23.25 7.10
N ASN A 197 22.21 -22.26 7.37
CA ASN A 197 22.56 -21.11 8.23
C ASN A 197 21.44 -20.68 9.22
N ALA A 198 21.24 -21.45 10.30
CA ALA A 198 20.25 -21.15 11.34
C ALA A 198 20.45 -19.77 12.03
N LEU A 199 21.69 -19.29 12.15
CA LEU A 199 22.02 -17.99 12.74
C LEU A 199 21.48 -16.82 11.89
N GLN A 200 21.69 -16.86 10.56
CA GLN A 200 21.17 -15.84 9.66
C GLN A 200 19.64 -15.80 9.63
N ALA A 201 19.00 -16.98 9.72
CA ALA A 201 17.54 -17.06 9.84
C ALA A 201 17.03 -16.41 11.14
N GLN A 202 17.71 -16.63 12.26
CA GLN A 202 17.38 -16.02 13.55
C GLN A 202 17.55 -14.49 13.51
N ASP A 203 18.62 -14.00 12.89
CA ASP A 203 18.89 -12.57 12.73
C ASP A 203 17.83 -11.89 11.87
N ASN A 204 17.44 -12.51 10.74
CA ASN A 204 16.39 -11.99 9.87
C ASN A 204 15.02 -11.92 10.58
N ILE A 205 14.70 -12.91 11.41
CA ILE A 205 13.48 -12.91 12.25
C ILE A 205 13.52 -11.77 13.26
N ASN A 206 14.64 -11.60 13.97
CA ASN A 206 14.81 -10.56 14.98
C ASN A 206 14.76 -9.15 14.36
N GLU A 207 15.41 -8.94 13.21
CA GLU A 207 15.35 -7.65 12.49
C GLU A 207 13.93 -7.31 12.04
N SER A 208 13.15 -8.32 11.63
CA SER A 208 11.78 -8.12 11.18
C SER A 208 10.80 -7.87 12.31
N MET A 209 11.01 -8.50 13.47
CA MET A 209 10.27 -8.18 14.69
C MET A 209 10.55 -6.74 15.12
N ALA A 210 11.83 -6.36 15.19
CA ALA A 210 12.24 -4.99 15.54
C ALA A 210 11.70 -3.95 14.57
N PHE A 211 11.54 -4.30 13.28
CA PHE A 211 10.88 -3.45 12.30
C PHE A 211 9.38 -3.33 12.54
N SER A 212 8.70 -4.46 12.75
CA SER A 212 7.26 -4.49 12.98
C SER A 212 6.86 -3.70 14.24
N ASP A 213 7.72 -3.67 15.27
CA ASP A 213 7.50 -2.88 16.49
C ASP A 213 7.40 -1.37 16.22
N ARG A 214 7.89 -0.88 15.07
CA ARG A 214 7.80 0.53 14.64
C ARG A 214 6.52 0.86 13.90
N PHE A 215 5.63 -0.12 13.74
CA PHE A 215 4.30 0.02 13.17
C PHE A 215 3.27 -0.42 14.20
N PRO A 216 2.91 0.46 15.17
CA PRO A 216 1.95 0.11 16.22
C PRO A 216 0.62 -0.39 15.66
N LEU A 217 0.21 0.10 14.49
CA LEU A 217 -0.94 -0.45 13.76
C LEU A 217 -0.49 -1.58 12.82
N SER A 218 -0.59 -2.81 13.30
CA SER A 218 -0.23 -4.01 12.52
C SER A 218 -1.50 -4.78 12.12
N ILE A 219 -1.75 -4.93 10.81
CA ILE A 219 -3.00 -5.49 10.27
C ILE A 219 -2.72 -6.76 9.45
N GLY A 220 -3.23 -7.89 9.92
CA GLY A 220 -3.05 -9.21 9.30
C GLY A 220 -4.01 -9.51 8.14
N PHE A 221 -3.46 -10.12 7.08
CA PHE A 221 -4.17 -10.60 5.89
C PHE A 221 -3.84 -12.07 5.63
N TYR A 222 -4.85 -12.92 5.65
CA TYR A 222 -4.70 -14.37 5.55
C TYR A 222 -5.30 -14.90 4.24
N SER A 223 -4.79 -16.03 3.76
CA SER A 223 -5.43 -16.76 2.66
C SER A 223 -6.83 -17.21 3.10
N LEU A 224 -7.76 -17.15 2.15
CA LEU A 224 -9.15 -17.48 2.40
C LEU A 224 -9.34 -18.99 2.57
N GLY A 225 -10.29 -19.37 3.42
CA GLY A 225 -10.90 -20.69 3.40
C GLY A 225 -11.60 -20.96 2.06
N GLN A 226 -12.01 -22.21 1.83
CA GLN A 226 -12.74 -22.54 0.60
C GLN A 226 -14.07 -21.79 0.52
N ASP A 227 -14.84 -21.78 1.60
CA ASP A 227 -16.16 -21.14 1.62
C ASP A 227 -16.04 -19.62 1.47
N GLU A 228 -15.10 -18.99 2.19
CA GLU A 228 -14.79 -17.57 2.04
C GLU A 228 -14.34 -17.21 0.61
N TYR A 229 -13.54 -18.07 -0.02
CA TYR A 229 -13.13 -17.89 -1.42
C TYR A 229 -14.34 -17.91 -2.37
N LEU A 230 -15.28 -18.84 -2.15
CA LEU A 230 -16.51 -18.91 -2.94
C LEU A 230 -17.45 -17.72 -2.68
N ASP A 231 -17.50 -17.21 -1.45
CA ASP A 231 -18.25 -15.99 -1.12
C ASP A 231 -17.69 -14.77 -1.85
N VAL A 232 -16.36 -14.64 -1.91
CA VAL A 232 -15.71 -13.59 -2.68
C VAL A 232 -16.00 -13.75 -4.18
N LEU A 233 -15.91 -14.96 -4.72
CA LEU A 233 -16.25 -15.23 -6.12
C LEU A 233 -17.71 -14.89 -6.42
N ARG A 234 -18.64 -15.29 -5.55
CA ARG A 234 -20.06 -14.96 -5.65
C ARG A 234 -20.28 -13.46 -5.70
N ALA A 235 -19.61 -12.70 -4.85
CA ALA A 235 -19.71 -11.24 -4.83
C ALA A 235 -19.18 -10.60 -6.13
N ILE A 236 -18.10 -11.15 -6.70
CA ILE A 236 -17.56 -10.72 -8.00
C ILE A 236 -18.57 -10.99 -9.12
N ILE A 237 -19.13 -12.20 -9.19
CA ILE A 237 -20.16 -12.58 -10.16
C ILE A 237 -21.38 -11.67 -10.02
N LYS A 238 -21.88 -11.48 -8.79
CA LYS A 238 -23.03 -10.63 -8.50
C LYS A 238 -22.84 -9.21 -9.02
N ARG A 239 -21.65 -8.63 -8.81
CA ARG A 239 -21.30 -7.30 -9.31
C ARG A 239 -21.27 -7.27 -10.83
N HIS A 240 -20.68 -8.28 -11.47
CA HIS A 240 -20.65 -8.37 -12.93
C HIS A 240 -22.07 -8.44 -13.52
N VAL A 241 -22.92 -9.32 -12.98
CA VAL A 241 -24.35 -9.42 -13.33
C VAL A 241 -25.01 -8.05 -13.16
N ALA A 242 -24.86 -7.39 -12.02
CA ALA A 242 -25.47 -6.07 -11.80
C ALA A 242 -25.04 -4.99 -12.82
N HIS A 243 -23.81 -5.07 -13.36
CA HIS A 243 -23.31 -4.12 -14.37
C HIS A 243 -23.71 -4.46 -15.81
N THR A 244 -23.90 -5.74 -16.15
CA THR A 244 -24.23 -6.16 -17.52
C THR A 244 -25.73 -6.19 -17.81
N HIS A 245 -26.58 -6.12 -16.78
CA HIS A 245 -28.04 -6.14 -16.97
C HIS A 245 -28.57 -4.76 -17.38
N THR A 246 -29.32 -4.75 -18.48
CA THR A 246 -29.97 -3.56 -19.03
C THR A 246 -31.23 -3.22 -18.19
N ARG A 247 -31.49 -1.93 -17.96
CA ARG A 247 -32.72 -1.45 -17.31
C ARG A 247 -33.94 -1.89 -18.13
N GLY A 248 -34.64 -2.96 -17.70
CA GLY A 248 -35.88 -3.41 -18.35
C GLY A 248 -36.29 -4.85 -18.04
N GLU A 249 -35.34 -5.75 -17.75
CA GLU A 249 -35.65 -7.13 -17.36
C GLU A 249 -35.71 -7.27 -15.82
N SER A 250 -36.77 -7.89 -15.32
CA SER A 250 -36.87 -8.27 -13.91
C SER A 250 -36.00 -9.51 -13.63
N VAL A 251 -34.68 -9.34 -13.64
CA VAL A 251 -33.74 -10.41 -13.28
C VAL A 251 -33.43 -10.33 -11.79
N ASN A 252 -33.66 -11.44 -11.09
CA ASN A 252 -33.16 -11.59 -9.73
C ASN A 252 -31.64 -11.82 -9.79
N ILE A 253 -30.88 -10.75 -9.53
CA ILE A 253 -29.41 -10.72 -9.57
C ILE A 253 -28.81 -11.81 -8.68
N ASP A 254 -29.39 -12.05 -7.49
CA ASP A 254 -28.91 -13.07 -6.57
C ASP A 254 -29.09 -14.49 -7.12
N VAL A 255 -30.24 -14.78 -7.74
CA VAL A 255 -30.50 -16.07 -8.37
C VAL A 255 -29.51 -16.33 -9.50
N LYS A 256 -29.37 -15.38 -10.43
CA LYS A 256 -28.46 -15.54 -11.58
C LYS A 256 -26.99 -15.64 -11.16
N ALA A 257 -26.59 -14.89 -10.14
CA ALA A 257 -25.23 -14.99 -9.61
C ALA A 257 -24.95 -16.37 -8.98
N ASN A 258 -25.94 -16.95 -8.29
CA ASN A 258 -25.81 -18.28 -7.71
C ASN A 258 -25.78 -19.38 -8.78
N GLU A 259 -26.59 -19.26 -9.84
CA GLU A 259 -26.57 -20.20 -10.98
C GLU A 259 -25.19 -20.24 -11.65
N ILE A 260 -24.62 -19.06 -11.94
CA ILE A 260 -23.27 -18.96 -12.52
C ILE A 260 -22.25 -19.56 -11.54
N LEU A 261 -22.31 -19.21 -10.25
CA LEU A 261 -21.38 -19.73 -9.24
C LEU A 261 -21.38 -21.26 -9.20
N GLU A 262 -22.55 -21.89 -9.12
CA GLU A 262 -22.64 -23.35 -9.07
C GLU A 262 -22.09 -24.00 -10.35
N SER A 263 -22.26 -23.38 -11.52
CA SER A 263 -21.70 -23.88 -12.78
C SER A 263 -20.16 -23.84 -12.85
N VAL A 264 -19.52 -22.93 -12.09
CA VAL A 264 -18.06 -22.71 -12.15
C VAL A 264 -17.31 -23.12 -10.88
N LYS A 265 -18.03 -23.49 -9.81
CA LYS A 265 -17.50 -23.73 -8.46
C LYS A 265 -16.32 -24.70 -8.43
N LEU A 266 -16.46 -25.88 -9.04
CA LEU A 266 -15.38 -26.88 -9.08
C LEU A 266 -14.16 -26.39 -9.87
N LYS A 267 -14.38 -25.71 -11.01
CA LYS A 267 -13.30 -25.11 -11.80
C LYS A 267 -12.55 -24.04 -11.00
N ALA A 268 -13.26 -23.22 -10.24
CA ALA A 268 -12.69 -22.17 -9.41
C ALA A 268 -11.80 -22.74 -8.29
N ILE A 269 -12.28 -23.78 -7.59
CA ILE A 269 -11.51 -24.45 -6.52
C ILE A 269 -10.25 -25.10 -7.10
N ASN A 270 -10.37 -25.78 -8.23
CA ASN A 270 -9.23 -26.40 -8.91
C ASN A 270 -8.21 -25.36 -9.36
N PHE A 271 -8.66 -24.23 -9.91
CA PHE A 271 -7.81 -23.11 -10.28
C PHE A 271 -7.03 -22.56 -9.07
N ALA A 272 -7.74 -22.25 -7.98
CA ALA A 272 -7.14 -21.74 -6.75
C ALA A 272 -6.14 -22.72 -6.11
N THR A 273 -6.41 -24.02 -6.24
CA THR A 273 -5.53 -25.09 -5.75
C THR A 273 -4.27 -25.20 -6.62
N LYS A 274 -4.41 -25.13 -7.96
CA LYS A 274 -3.29 -25.17 -8.91
C LYS A 274 -2.29 -24.03 -8.70
N ILE A 275 -2.78 -22.82 -8.41
CA ILE A 275 -1.93 -21.66 -8.11
C ILE A 275 -1.44 -21.63 -6.65
N GLY A 276 -1.92 -22.55 -5.80
CA GLY A 276 -1.55 -22.65 -4.39
C GLY A 276 -2.03 -21.46 -3.53
N ASN A 277 -3.07 -20.73 -3.94
CA ASN A 277 -3.53 -19.54 -3.22
C ASN A 277 -5.03 -19.25 -3.42
N ARG A 278 -5.77 -19.24 -2.30
CA ARG A 278 -7.16 -18.77 -2.23
C ARG A 278 -7.16 -17.32 -1.74
N SER A 279 -7.42 -16.40 -2.66
CA SER A 279 -7.39 -14.96 -2.39
C SER A 279 -8.42 -14.23 -3.26
N PRO A 280 -8.83 -12.99 -2.90
CA PRO A 280 -9.69 -12.19 -3.75
C PRO A 280 -9.11 -11.95 -5.16
N ARG A 281 -7.78 -11.79 -5.26
CA ARG A 281 -7.10 -11.66 -6.55
C ARG A 281 -7.28 -12.93 -7.39
N SER A 282 -7.06 -14.11 -6.83
CA SER A 282 -7.21 -15.35 -7.59
C SER A 282 -8.66 -15.66 -7.97
N ALA A 283 -9.64 -15.25 -7.17
CA ALA A 283 -11.06 -15.32 -7.56
C ALA A 283 -11.37 -14.40 -8.75
N LYS A 284 -10.85 -13.17 -8.74
CA LYS A 284 -10.99 -12.22 -9.85
C LYS A 284 -10.31 -12.72 -11.13
N ASP A 285 -9.07 -13.21 -11.02
CA ASP A 285 -8.31 -13.74 -12.15
C ASP A 285 -9.02 -14.95 -12.77
N PHE A 286 -9.51 -15.89 -11.94
CA PHE A 286 -10.35 -17.00 -12.39
C PHE A 286 -11.57 -16.52 -13.18
N PHE A 287 -12.36 -15.60 -12.60
CA PHE A 287 -13.60 -15.16 -13.22
C PHE A 287 -13.36 -14.40 -14.54
N ASN A 288 -12.28 -13.61 -14.61
CA ASN A 288 -11.87 -12.97 -15.86
C ASN A 288 -11.51 -13.98 -16.95
N LEU A 289 -10.77 -15.05 -16.61
CA LEU A 289 -10.44 -16.12 -17.55
C LEU A 289 -11.69 -16.88 -18.00
N TYR A 290 -12.64 -17.10 -17.09
CA TYR A 290 -13.93 -17.71 -17.41
C TYR A 290 -14.72 -16.86 -18.41
N LEU A 291 -14.82 -15.54 -18.18
CA LEU A 291 -15.48 -14.61 -19.10
C LEU A 291 -14.81 -14.56 -20.49
N ASN A 292 -13.49 -14.74 -20.54
CA ASN A 292 -12.71 -14.78 -21.77
C ASN A 292 -12.67 -16.18 -22.42
N HIS A 293 -13.47 -17.13 -21.95
CA HIS A 293 -13.51 -18.52 -22.45
C HIS A 293 -12.15 -19.23 -22.47
N SER A 294 -11.26 -18.87 -21.53
CA SER A 294 -9.88 -19.38 -21.48
C SER A 294 -9.68 -20.58 -20.52
N ILE A 295 -10.75 -21.02 -19.83
CA ILE A 295 -10.78 -22.13 -18.85
C ILE A 295 -12.15 -22.83 -18.78
#